data_AF-K8AG53-F1
#
_entry.id   AF-K8AG53-F1
#
_cell.length_a   1.000
_cell.length_b   1.000
_cell.length_c   1.000
_cell.angle_alpha   90.00
_cell.angle_beta   90.00
_cell.angle_gamma   90.00
#
_symmetry.space_group_name_H-M   'P 1'
#
loop_
_entity.id
_entity.type
_entity.pdbx_description
1 polymer ?
#
loop_
_entity_poly.entity_id
_entity_poly.type
_entity_poly.pdbx_seq_one_letter_code
_entity_poly.pdbx_strand_id
1 'polypeptide(L)'
;MRVFHKFRPGPQTLVHFYFKKSLIGGDQMPLLDSFTVDHTRMEAPAVRVAKTMNTPHGDTITVFDLRFCAPNKEVMPEKGIHTLEHLFAGFMRDHLNGNGVEIIDISPMGCRTGFYMSLIGQPDEQRVADAWKAAMQDVLKVKEQNQIPELNVYQCGTYEMHSLDEAQDIARHIIERGVGVNSNDALALPKEKLQELHL
;
A
#
# COMPACT_ATOMS: atom_id res chain seq x y z
N MET A 1 15.06 53.04 40.11
CA MET A 1 13.81 52.73 39.38
C MET A 1 14.07 51.49 38.55
N ARG A 2 13.32 50.40 38.78
CA ARG A 2 13.70 49.01 38.44
C ARG A 2 13.58 48.70 36.94
N VAL A 3 14.56 47.97 36.42
CA VAL A 3 14.62 47.40 35.07
C VAL A 3 13.60 46.25 34.96
N PHE A 4 12.66 46.33 34.01
CA PHE A 4 11.74 45.23 33.72
C PHE A 4 12.32 44.33 32.62
N HIS A 5 12.74 43.12 32.99
CA HIS A 5 13.02 42.04 32.04
C HIS A 5 11.71 41.51 31.45
N LYS A 6 11.61 41.47 30.11
CA LYS A 6 10.59 40.70 29.40
C LYS A 6 10.81 39.21 29.64
N PHE A 7 9.91 38.57 30.38
CA PHE A 7 9.83 37.12 30.53
C PHE A 7 9.56 36.47 29.16
N ARG A 8 10.44 35.55 28.72
CA ARG A 8 10.11 34.58 27.67
C ARG A 8 9.49 33.35 28.34
N PRO A 9 8.30 32.88 27.96
CA PRO A 9 7.75 31.66 28.53
C PRO A 9 8.54 30.44 28.03
N GLY A 10 8.82 29.51 28.93
CA GLY A 10 9.59 28.29 28.67
C GLY A 10 8.81 27.19 27.94
N PRO A 11 9.48 26.06 27.60
CA PRO A 11 8.96 25.03 26.68
C PRO A 11 7.70 24.29 27.15
N GLN A 12 7.30 24.46 28.41
CA GLN A 12 6.16 23.75 29.01
C GLN A 12 4.79 24.35 28.64
N THR A 13 4.73 25.54 28.05
CA THR A 13 3.46 26.17 27.64
C THR A 13 2.99 25.73 26.25
N LEU A 14 3.82 25.04 25.46
CA LEU A 14 3.46 24.54 24.12
C LEU A 14 2.70 23.21 24.16
N VAL A 15 2.96 22.37 25.17
CA VAL A 15 2.36 21.03 25.31
C VAL A 15 0.86 21.13 25.65
N HIS A 16 0.45 22.18 26.36
CA HIS A 16 -0.94 22.39 26.73
C HIS A 16 -1.82 22.90 25.58
N PHE A 17 -1.23 23.50 24.53
CA PHE A 17 -1.99 23.95 23.36
C PHE A 17 -2.31 22.81 22.40
N TYR A 18 -1.46 21.79 22.32
CA TYR A 18 -1.71 20.60 21.49
C TYR A 18 -2.72 19.63 22.11
N PHE A 19 -2.78 19.51 23.44
CA PHE A 19 -3.74 18.62 24.09
C PHE A 19 -5.19 19.14 24.12
N LYS A 20 -5.41 20.46 24.01
CA LYS A 20 -6.75 21.03 24.14
C LYS A 20 -7.56 21.05 22.84
N LYS A 21 -6.94 20.82 21.69
CA LYS A 21 -7.64 20.73 20.39
C LYS A 21 -8.18 19.34 20.08
N SER A 22 -7.84 18.33 20.87
CA SER A 22 -8.25 16.94 20.67
C SER A 22 -9.49 16.51 21.47
N LEU A 23 -10.13 17.42 22.21
CA LEU A 23 -11.25 17.08 23.11
C LEU A 23 -12.58 17.77 22.74
N ILE A 24 -12.68 18.40 21.56
CA ILE A 24 -13.92 19.00 21.06
C ILE A 24 -14.03 18.70 19.56
N GLY A 25 -14.38 17.47 19.25
CA GLY A 25 -14.61 16.96 17.89
C GLY A 25 -14.64 15.45 17.99
N GLY A 26 -15.77 14.83 17.67
CA GLY A 26 -16.02 13.40 17.88
C GLY A 26 -14.86 12.53 17.41
N ASP A 27 -14.50 11.58 18.27
CA ASP A 27 -13.38 10.64 18.16
C ASP A 27 -13.66 9.58 17.08
N GLN A 28 -13.98 10.00 15.85
CA GLN A 28 -14.04 9.11 14.70
C GLN A 28 -12.71 9.19 13.96
N MET A 29 -12.00 8.05 13.90
CA MET A 29 -10.85 7.92 13.02
C MET A 29 -11.25 8.35 11.61
N PRO A 30 -10.46 9.20 10.93
CA PRO A 30 -10.82 9.69 9.61
C PRO A 30 -10.98 8.50 8.66
N LEU A 31 -12.16 8.40 8.05
CA LEU A 31 -12.43 7.38 7.05
C LEU A 31 -11.52 7.64 5.86
N LEU A 32 -10.60 6.71 5.57
CA LEU A 32 -9.89 6.74 4.30
C LEU A 32 -10.86 6.31 3.19
N ASP A 33 -10.84 7.02 2.06
CA ASP A 33 -11.68 6.71 0.90
C ASP A 33 -11.59 5.24 0.45
N SER A 34 -10.46 4.57 0.74
CA SER A 34 -10.25 3.14 0.46
C SER A 34 -11.19 2.20 1.22
N PHE A 35 -11.86 2.65 2.29
CA PHE A 35 -12.79 1.84 3.08
C PHE A 35 -14.23 1.84 2.56
N THR A 36 -14.54 2.59 1.49
CA THR A 36 -15.91 2.71 0.96
C THR A 36 -16.24 1.69 -0.15
N VAL A 37 -15.36 0.71 -0.39
CA VAL A 37 -15.55 -0.35 -1.39
C VAL A 37 -15.94 -1.69 -0.75
N ASP A 38 -16.83 -2.41 -1.44
CA ASP A 38 -17.38 -3.70 -1.02
C ASP A 38 -16.41 -4.84 -1.35
N HIS A 39 -15.68 -5.28 -0.32
CA HIS A 39 -14.73 -6.39 -0.44
C HIS A 39 -15.41 -7.75 -0.68
N THR A 40 -16.72 -7.89 -0.49
CA THR A 40 -17.44 -9.14 -0.77
C THR A 40 -17.63 -9.39 -2.26
N ARG A 41 -17.54 -8.31 -3.07
CA ARG A 41 -17.71 -8.29 -4.53
C ARG A 41 -16.40 -8.02 -5.28
N MET A 42 -15.31 -7.81 -4.55
CA MET A 42 -14.01 -7.48 -5.13
C MET A 42 -13.39 -8.72 -5.77
N GLU A 43 -13.11 -8.61 -7.07
CA GLU A 43 -12.42 -9.65 -7.83
C GLU A 43 -10.91 -9.59 -7.59
N ALA A 44 -10.25 -10.74 -7.72
CA ALA A 44 -8.80 -10.88 -7.62
C ALA A 44 -8.29 -12.01 -8.53
N PRO A 45 -7.12 -11.87 -9.17
CA PRO A 45 -6.20 -10.74 -9.05
C PRO A 45 -6.63 -9.49 -9.83
N ALA A 46 -6.47 -8.31 -9.24
CA ALA A 46 -6.88 -7.07 -9.89
C ALA A 46 -6.12 -5.83 -9.39
N VAL A 47 -6.03 -4.83 -10.26
CA VAL A 47 -5.55 -3.48 -9.95
C VAL A 47 -6.73 -2.54 -9.72
N ARG A 48 -6.61 -1.62 -8.77
CA ARG A 48 -7.58 -0.54 -8.54
C ARG A 48 -6.88 0.70 -8.00
N VAL A 49 -7.30 1.89 -8.42
CA VAL A 49 -6.91 3.13 -7.75
C VAL A 49 -7.57 3.18 -6.37
N ALA A 50 -6.79 3.01 -5.31
CA ALA A 50 -7.25 3.08 -3.93
C ALA A 50 -7.43 4.52 -3.46
N LYS A 51 -6.55 5.42 -3.90
CA LYS A 51 -6.57 6.84 -3.54
C LYS A 51 -5.79 7.67 -4.55
N THR A 52 -6.21 8.90 -4.75
CA THR A 52 -5.44 9.94 -5.45
C THR A 52 -5.28 11.15 -4.53
N MET A 53 -4.11 11.78 -4.55
CA MET A 53 -3.78 12.96 -3.76
C MET A 53 -2.98 13.94 -4.60
N ASN A 54 -3.07 15.24 -4.29
CA ASN A 54 -2.21 16.25 -4.88
C ASN A 54 -1.20 16.78 -3.86
N THR A 55 0.03 17.02 -4.31
CA THR A 55 1.01 17.78 -3.52
C THR A 55 0.61 19.25 -3.49
N PRO A 56 1.12 20.05 -2.53
CA PRO A 56 0.85 21.50 -2.48
C PRO A 56 1.22 22.27 -3.76
N HIS A 57 2.09 21.70 -4.59
CA HIS A 57 2.58 22.30 -5.83
C HIS A 57 1.99 21.67 -7.10
N GLY A 58 1.05 20.72 -6.96
CA GLY A 58 0.22 20.22 -8.07
C GLY A 58 0.61 18.85 -8.62
N ASP A 59 1.68 18.22 -8.14
CA ASP A 59 1.99 16.83 -8.53
C ASP A 59 0.91 15.88 -8.03
N THR A 60 0.67 14.79 -8.75
CA THR A 60 -0.28 13.77 -8.30
C THR A 60 0.45 12.57 -7.69
N ILE A 61 -0.06 12.12 -6.55
CA ILE A 61 0.28 10.84 -5.94
C ILE A 61 -0.92 9.90 -6.12
N THR A 62 -0.67 8.72 -6.65
CA THR A 62 -1.67 7.66 -6.79
C THR A 62 -1.27 6.47 -5.94
N VAL A 63 -2.22 5.95 -5.18
CA VAL A 63 -2.08 4.70 -4.42
C VAL A 63 -2.91 3.63 -5.09
N PHE A 64 -2.28 2.55 -5.51
CA PHE A 64 -2.91 1.38 -6.10
C PHE A 64 -3.09 0.27 -5.08
N ASP A 65 -4.28 -0.33 -5.09
CA ASP A 65 -4.58 -1.63 -4.49
C ASP A 65 -4.20 -2.71 -5.53
N LEU A 66 -3.13 -3.43 -5.25
CA LEU A 66 -2.70 -4.59 -6.02
C LEU A 66 -3.24 -5.81 -5.30
N ARG A 67 -4.43 -6.27 -5.69
CA ARG A 67 -5.16 -7.32 -4.99
C ARG A 67 -4.75 -8.69 -5.52
N PHE A 68 -4.01 -9.45 -4.72
CA PHE A 68 -3.53 -10.79 -5.09
C PHE A 68 -4.58 -11.87 -4.82
N CYS A 69 -5.31 -11.74 -3.71
CA CYS A 69 -6.21 -12.74 -3.18
C CYS A 69 -7.64 -12.20 -3.06
N ALA A 70 -8.62 -13.07 -3.34
CA ALA A 70 -10.02 -12.71 -3.12
C ALA A 70 -10.26 -12.45 -1.61
N PRO A 71 -10.79 -11.27 -1.22
CA PRO A 71 -10.93 -10.92 0.19
C PRO A 71 -11.76 -11.94 0.97
N ASN A 72 -11.30 -12.28 2.17
CA ASN A 72 -11.93 -13.24 3.09
C ASN A 72 -12.06 -14.69 2.56
N LYS A 73 -11.40 -15.02 1.43
CA LYS A 73 -11.40 -16.36 0.85
C LYS A 73 -10.00 -16.95 0.73
N GLU A 74 -9.02 -16.10 0.40
CA GLU A 74 -7.64 -16.50 0.16
C GLU A 74 -6.69 -15.57 0.92
N VAL A 75 -5.49 -16.07 1.24
CA VAL A 75 -4.47 -15.32 1.96
C VAL A 75 -3.08 -15.78 1.52
N MET A 76 -2.14 -14.86 1.36
CA MET A 76 -0.74 -15.21 1.10
C MET A 76 -0.06 -15.65 2.41
N PRO A 77 0.80 -16.70 2.38
CA PRO A 77 1.59 -17.09 3.54
C PRO A 77 2.60 -15.98 3.90
N GLU A 78 2.94 -15.86 5.19
CA GLU A 78 3.80 -14.78 5.70
C GLU A 78 5.22 -14.78 5.15
N LYS A 79 5.82 -15.96 4.96
CA LYS A 79 7.18 -16.06 4.42
C LYS A 79 7.19 -15.74 2.94
N GLY A 80 6.22 -16.26 2.18
CA GLY A 80 6.02 -15.94 0.77
C GLY A 80 5.79 -14.45 0.50
N ILE A 81 4.87 -13.80 1.23
CA ILE A 81 4.59 -12.37 1.03
C ILE A 81 5.78 -11.48 1.41
N HIS A 82 6.53 -11.84 2.45
CA HIS A 82 7.72 -11.09 2.87
C HIS A 82 8.89 -11.28 1.90
N THR A 83 9.14 -12.50 1.41
CA THR A 83 10.09 -12.70 0.30
C THR A 83 9.66 -11.95 -0.95
N LEU A 84 8.36 -11.95 -1.26
CA LEU A 84 7.83 -11.24 -2.40
C LEU A 84 8.02 -9.73 -2.26
N GLU A 85 7.85 -9.14 -1.08
CA GLU A 85 8.11 -7.71 -0.80
C GLU A 85 9.53 -7.29 -1.25
N HIS A 86 10.55 -8.05 -0.85
CA HIS A 86 11.95 -7.79 -1.21
C HIS A 86 12.23 -7.81 -2.72
N LEU A 87 11.51 -8.65 -3.47
CA LEU A 87 11.68 -8.78 -4.92
C LEU A 87 10.80 -7.79 -5.70
N PHE A 88 9.55 -7.67 -5.28
CA PHE A 88 8.48 -7.03 -6.04
C PHE A 88 8.71 -5.54 -6.19
N ALA A 89 9.24 -4.89 -5.14
CA ALA A 89 9.56 -3.47 -5.16
C ALA A 89 10.65 -3.13 -6.20
N GLY A 90 11.64 -4.01 -6.40
CA GLY A 90 12.68 -3.83 -7.42
C GLY A 90 12.11 -4.03 -8.82
N PHE A 91 11.50 -5.20 -9.06
CA PHE A 91 11.00 -5.54 -10.39
C PHE A 91 9.87 -4.60 -10.87
N MET A 92 8.99 -4.13 -9.98
CA MET A 92 7.99 -3.13 -10.38
C MET A 92 8.63 -1.81 -10.83
N ARG A 93 9.74 -1.38 -10.22
CA ARG A 93 10.45 -0.18 -10.66
C ARG A 93 11.04 -0.36 -12.05
N ASP A 94 11.57 -1.54 -12.37
CA ASP A 94 12.10 -1.84 -13.70
C ASP A 94 11.03 -1.73 -14.80
N HIS A 95 9.79 -2.14 -14.51
CA HIS A 95 8.71 -2.20 -15.49
C HIS A 95 7.77 -0.99 -15.49
N LEU A 96 7.66 -0.24 -14.40
CA LEU A 96 6.66 0.83 -14.26
C LEU A 96 7.26 2.24 -14.22
N ASN A 97 8.47 2.43 -13.68
CA ASN A 97 9.08 3.77 -13.59
C ASN A 97 9.36 4.35 -14.98
N GLY A 98 9.40 5.69 -15.05
CA GLY A 98 9.57 6.44 -16.29
C GLY A 98 8.24 6.86 -16.90
N ASN A 99 8.29 7.66 -17.97
CA ASN A 99 7.09 8.22 -18.63
C ASN A 99 6.10 8.85 -17.64
N GLY A 100 6.62 9.71 -16.75
CA GLY A 100 5.82 10.44 -15.75
C GLY A 100 5.41 9.62 -14.52
N VAL A 101 6.03 8.46 -14.28
CA VAL A 101 5.76 7.61 -13.10
C VAL A 101 7.04 7.36 -12.30
N GLU A 102 6.93 7.49 -10.99
CA GLU A 102 8.00 7.15 -10.04
C GLU A 102 7.41 6.50 -8.79
N ILE A 103 7.71 5.22 -8.56
CA ILE A 103 7.24 4.48 -7.38
C ILE A 103 7.92 5.01 -6.11
N ILE A 104 7.09 5.35 -5.12
CA ILE A 104 7.51 5.73 -3.78
C ILE A 104 7.73 4.45 -2.95
N ASP A 105 6.70 3.61 -2.84
CA ASP A 105 6.70 2.44 -1.95
C ASP A 105 5.76 1.33 -2.46
N ILE A 106 6.10 0.08 -2.15
CA ILE A 106 5.23 -1.10 -2.33
C ILE A 106 5.28 -1.92 -1.03
N SER A 107 4.19 -1.89 -0.27
CA SER A 107 4.12 -2.53 1.05
C SER A 107 3.00 -3.56 1.13
N PRO A 108 3.20 -4.69 1.84
CA PRO A 108 2.17 -5.70 2.03
C PRO A 108 1.00 -5.16 2.85
N MET A 109 -0.22 -5.55 2.48
CA MET A 109 -1.39 -5.27 3.31
C MET A 109 -1.37 -6.15 4.56
N GLY A 110 -1.78 -5.60 5.71
CA GLY A 110 -1.86 -6.36 6.96
C GLY A 110 -2.81 -7.56 6.91
N CYS A 111 -3.82 -7.54 6.03
CA CYS A 111 -4.69 -8.70 5.79
C CYS A 111 -4.07 -9.78 4.89
N ARG A 112 -2.85 -9.56 4.37
CA ARG A 112 -2.08 -10.45 3.49
C ARG A 112 -2.82 -10.89 2.21
N THR A 113 -3.72 -10.04 1.70
CA THR A 113 -4.46 -10.30 0.45
C THR A 113 -3.95 -9.50 -0.74
N GLY A 114 -2.97 -8.61 -0.54
CA GLY A 114 -2.41 -7.80 -1.59
C GLY A 114 -1.32 -6.87 -1.09
N PHE A 115 -0.95 -5.92 -1.94
CA PHE A 115 0.00 -4.85 -1.65
C PHE A 115 -0.64 -3.50 -1.96
N TYR A 116 -0.23 -2.47 -1.21
CA TYR A 116 -0.43 -1.10 -1.66
C TYR A 116 0.83 -0.60 -2.34
N MET A 117 0.67 0.01 -3.51
CA MET A 117 1.75 0.71 -4.19
C MET A 117 1.43 2.19 -4.27
N SER A 118 2.30 3.03 -3.70
CA SER A 118 2.22 4.48 -3.84
C SER A 118 3.23 4.97 -4.86
N LEU A 119 2.82 5.90 -5.72
CA LEU A 119 3.69 6.47 -6.75
C LEU A 119 3.34 7.92 -7.05
N ILE A 120 4.32 8.64 -7.59
CA ILE A 120 4.10 9.92 -8.28
C ILE A 120 3.65 9.61 -9.70
N GLY A 121 2.60 10.30 -10.16
CA GLY A 121 2.00 10.13 -11.49
C GLY A 121 0.60 9.52 -11.44
N GLN A 122 0.02 9.37 -12.64
CA GLN A 122 -1.32 8.82 -12.86
C GLN A 122 -1.30 7.82 -14.04
N PRO A 123 -0.54 6.70 -13.95
CA PRO A 123 -0.65 5.65 -14.94
C PRO A 123 -2.07 5.05 -14.90
N ASP A 124 -2.58 4.61 -16.04
CA ASP A 124 -3.81 3.81 -16.04
C ASP A 124 -3.57 2.45 -15.38
N GLU A 125 -4.65 1.83 -14.89
CA GLU A 125 -4.61 0.56 -14.17
C GLU A 125 -4.08 -0.59 -15.05
N GLN A 126 -4.28 -0.52 -16.36
CA GLN A 126 -3.82 -1.56 -17.28
C GLN A 126 -2.29 -1.56 -17.40
N ARG A 127 -1.66 -0.39 -17.52
CA ARG A 127 -0.21 -0.23 -17.48
C ARG A 127 0.37 -0.80 -16.18
N VAL A 128 -0.29 -0.55 -15.05
CA VAL A 128 0.12 -1.11 -13.75
C VAL A 128 -0.04 -2.64 -13.73
N ALA A 129 -1.15 -3.17 -14.25
CA ALA A 129 -1.39 -4.60 -14.34
C ALA A 129 -0.35 -5.33 -15.20
N ASP A 130 0.04 -4.73 -16.33
CA ASP A 130 1.04 -5.31 -17.23
C ASP A 130 2.44 -5.29 -16.61
N ALA A 131 2.83 -4.18 -15.95
CA ALA A 131 4.07 -4.10 -15.19
C ALA A 131 4.11 -5.12 -14.04
N TRP A 132 2.98 -5.29 -13.33
CA TRP A 132 2.87 -6.29 -12.27
C TRP A 132 3.04 -7.71 -12.81
N LYS A 133 2.38 -8.08 -13.91
CA LYS A 133 2.59 -9.41 -14.54
C LYS A 133 4.05 -9.62 -14.94
N ALA A 134 4.71 -8.61 -15.51
CA ALA A 134 6.13 -8.68 -15.86
C ALA A 134 7.02 -8.88 -14.63
N ALA A 135 6.74 -8.16 -13.53
CA ALA A 135 7.44 -8.35 -12.26
C ALA A 135 7.25 -9.77 -11.69
N MET A 136 6.05 -10.36 -11.81
CA MET A 136 5.83 -11.76 -11.40
C MET A 136 6.64 -12.74 -12.26
N GLN A 137 6.80 -12.48 -13.56
CA GLN A 137 7.68 -13.29 -14.41
C GLN A 137 9.14 -13.21 -13.98
N ASP A 138 9.60 -12.07 -13.47
CA ASP A 138 10.96 -11.94 -12.96
C ASP A 138 11.18 -12.64 -11.61
N VAL A 139 10.17 -12.65 -10.73
CA VAL A 139 10.19 -13.48 -9.51
C VAL A 139 10.43 -14.95 -9.84
N LEU A 140 9.82 -15.47 -10.90
CA LEU A 140 10.02 -16.85 -11.34
C LEU A 140 11.43 -17.14 -11.88
N LYS A 141 12.20 -16.11 -12.24
CA LYS A 141 13.59 -16.27 -12.73
C LYS A 141 14.61 -16.32 -11.60
N VAL A 142 14.24 -15.93 -10.38
CA VAL A 142 15.10 -16.02 -9.19
C VAL A 142 15.33 -17.49 -8.86
N LYS A 143 16.57 -17.94 -8.80
CA LYS A 143 16.90 -19.38 -8.63
C LYS A 143 17.18 -19.75 -7.19
N GLU A 144 17.75 -18.83 -6.43
CA GLU A 144 18.28 -19.10 -5.09
C GLU A 144 18.00 -17.92 -4.16
N GLN A 145 17.83 -18.20 -2.87
CA GLN A 145 17.54 -17.16 -1.87
C GLN A 145 18.67 -16.12 -1.74
N ASN A 146 19.93 -16.50 -2.04
CA ASN A 146 21.06 -15.58 -2.01
C ASN A 146 20.99 -14.46 -3.09
N GLN A 147 20.07 -14.58 -4.05
CA GLN A 147 19.81 -13.57 -5.07
C GLN A 147 18.73 -12.57 -4.63
N ILE A 148 18.06 -12.83 -3.50
CA ILE A 148 17.04 -11.93 -2.96
C ILE A 148 17.78 -10.73 -2.35
N PRO A 149 17.51 -9.49 -2.82
CA PRO A 149 18.12 -8.30 -2.26
C PRO A 149 17.84 -8.20 -0.75
N GLU A 150 18.84 -7.78 0.03
CA GLU A 150 18.68 -7.42 1.44
C GLU A 150 18.25 -8.56 2.38
N LEU A 151 18.23 -9.82 1.91
CA LEU A 151 17.96 -11.00 2.72
C LEU A 151 19.20 -11.38 3.55
N ASN A 152 19.43 -10.62 4.62
CA ASN A 152 20.45 -10.88 5.62
C ASN A 152 20.12 -10.16 6.94
N VAL A 153 20.79 -10.57 8.02
CA VAL A 153 20.56 -10.07 9.39
C VAL A 153 20.74 -8.55 9.56
N TYR A 154 21.49 -7.89 8.67
CA TYR A 154 21.78 -6.46 8.79
C TYR A 154 20.74 -5.58 8.09
N GLN A 155 20.01 -6.13 7.12
CA GLN A 155 19.15 -5.36 6.22
C GLN A 155 17.68 -5.80 6.28
N CYS A 156 17.39 -7.00 6.79
CA CYS A 156 16.02 -7.46 6.99
C CYS A 156 15.68 -7.57 8.47
N GLY A 157 14.59 -6.93 8.89
CA GLY A 157 14.12 -6.92 10.27
C GLY A 157 13.75 -8.30 10.83
N THR A 158 13.45 -9.27 9.96
CA THR A 158 13.17 -10.67 10.34
C THR A 158 13.66 -11.63 9.24
N TYR A 159 14.98 -11.67 9.02
CA TYR A 159 15.64 -12.38 7.91
C TYR A 159 15.43 -13.90 7.87
N GLU A 160 14.87 -14.52 8.91
CA GLU A 160 14.53 -15.95 8.94
C GLU A 160 13.12 -16.25 8.39
N MET A 161 12.27 -15.23 8.23
CA MET A 161 10.88 -15.37 7.78
C MET A 161 10.78 -15.22 6.26
N HIS A 162 11.51 -16.06 5.51
CA HIS A 162 11.53 -16.04 4.05
C HIS A 162 11.26 -17.42 3.44
N SER A 163 10.61 -17.42 2.28
CA SER A 163 10.38 -18.60 1.45
C SER A 163 10.28 -18.20 -0.02
N LEU A 164 11.33 -18.51 -0.79
CA LEU A 164 11.35 -18.26 -2.24
C LEU A 164 10.30 -19.11 -2.97
N ASP A 165 10.13 -20.37 -2.56
CA ASP A 165 9.16 -21.28 -3.18
C ASP A 165 7.73 -20.73 -3.03
N GLU A 166 7.36 -20.27 -1.83
CA GLU A 166 6.05 -19.65 -1.60
C GLU A 166 5.88 -18.34 -2.40
N ALA A 167 6.91 -17.50 -2.48
CA ALA A 167 6.86 -16.28 -3.29
C ALA A 167 6.66 -16.58 -4.78
N GLN A 168 7.30 -17.65 -5.28
CA GLN A 168 7.12 -18.09 -6.65
C GLN A 168 5.76 -18.75 -6.90
N ASP A 169 5.19 -19.45 -5.91
CA ASP A 169 3.80 -19.94 -5.99
C ASP A 169 2.82 -18.78 -6.11
N ILE A 170 2.99 -17.74 -5.30
CA ILE A 170 2.20 -16.52 -5.40
C ILE A 170 2.34 -15.91 -6.81
N ALA A 171 3.57 -15.77 -7.33
CA ALA A 171 3.81 -15.21 -8.65
C ALA A 171 3.18 -16.05 -9.79
N ARG A 172 3.32 -17.38 -9.74
CA ARG A 172 2.67 -18.31 -10.69
C ARG A 172 1.16 -18.10 -10.72
N HIS A 173 0.54 -18.04 -9.54
CA HIS A 173 -0.90 -17.87 -9.40
C HIS A 173 -1.42 -16.58 -10.03
N ILE A 174 -0.69 -15.47 -9.88
CA ILE A 174 -1.03 -14.20 -10.53
C ILE A 174 -0.97 -14.30 -12.04
N ILE A 175 0.06 -14.95 -12.57
CA ILE A 175 0.23 -15.14 -14.01
C ILE A 175 -0.90 -16.02 -14.57
N GLU A 176 -1.20 -17.14 -13.91
CA GLU A 176 -2.21 -18.12 -14.34
C GLU A 176 -3.62 -17.55 -14.34
N ARG A 177 -3.99 -16.79 -13.29
CA ARG A 177 -5.32 -16.18 -13.17
C ARG A 177 -5.46 -14.92 -14.03
N GLY A 178 -4.34 -14.29 -14.38
CA GLY A 178 -4.34 -12.96 -14.98
C GLY A 178 -4.68 -11.88 -13.97
N VAL A 179 -4.49 -10.63 -14.40
CA VAL A 179 -4.78 -9.44 -13.59
C VAL A 179 -5.82 -8.62 -14.32
N GLY A 180 -6.97 -8.44 -13.68
CA GLY A 180 -8.05 -7.56 -14.13
C GLY A 180 -7.93 -6.13 -13.59
N VAL A 181 -8.93 -5.31 -13.90
CA VAL A 181 -9.07 -3.95 -13.37
C VAL A 181 -10.41 -3.85 -12.63
N ASN A 182 -10.35 -3.49 -11.36
CA ASN A 182 -11.54 -3.27 -10.53
C ASN A 182 -11.98 -1.80 -10.62
N SER A 183 -13.30 -1.58 -10.74
CA SER A 183 -13.90 -0.25 -10.74
C SER A 183 -14.36 0.15 -9.34
N ASN A 184 -13.97 1.35 -8.90
CA ASN A 184 -14.46 1.92 -7.63
C ASN A 184 -15.97 2.11 -7.64
N ASP A 185 -16.56 2.60 -8.74
CA ASP A 185 -18.00 2.81 -8.85
C ASP A 185 -18.77 1.50 -8.76
N ALA A 186 -18.27 0.45 -9.44
CA ALA A 186 -18.89 -0.86 -9.38
C ALA A 186 -18.83 -1.48 -7.97
N LEU A 187 -17.75 -1.22 -7.24
CA LEU A 187 -17.53 -1.74 -5.89
C LEU A 187 -18.03 -0.80 -4.78
N ALA A 188 -18.56 0.38 -5.10
CA ALA A 188 -18.98 1.34 -4.09
C ALA A 188 -20.05 0.73 -3.17
N LEU A 189 -19.85 0.86 -1.85
CA LEU A 189 -20.87 0.52 -0.88
C LEU A 189 -22.04 1.53 -0.99
N PRO A 190 -23.30 1.06 -1.03
CA PRO A 190 -24.46 1.94 -0.96
C PRO A 190 -24.42 2.79 0.32
N LYS A 191 -24.98 4.00 0.26
CA LYS A 191 -25.00 4.93 1.41
C LYS A 191 -25.68 4.32 2.63
N GLU A 192 -26.74 3.55 2.40
CA GLU A 192 -27.47 2.83 3.43
C GLU A 192 -26.56 1.82 4.13
N LYS A 193 -25.70 1.15 3.35
CA LYS A 193 -24.74 0.19 3.88
C LYS A 193 -23.63 0.85 4.68
N LEU A 194 -23.14 2.01 4.25
CA LEU A 194 -22.17 2.82 5.00
C LEU A 194 -22.77 3.27 6.35
N GLN A 195 -24.02 3.74 6.35
CA GLN A 195 -24.73 4.12 7.58
C GLN A 195 -24.92 2.95 8.56
N GLU A 196 -25.28 1.76 8.05
CA GLU A 196 -25.35 0.53 8.85
C GLU A 196 -24.01 0.19 9.52
N LEU A 197 -22.90 0.50 8.84
CA LEU A 197 -21.54 0.29 9.33
C LEU A 197 -20.99 1.44 10.18
N HIS A 198 -21.82 2.46 10.46
CA HIS A 198 -21.48 3.66 11.21
C HIS A 198 -20.36 4.51 10.58
N LEU A 199 -20.35 4.53 9.24
CA LEU A 199 -19.46 5.31 8.38
C LEU A 199 -20.19 6.47 7.68
#